data_AF-A0A3D3Q5D5-F1
#
_entry.id   AF-A0A3D3Q5D5-F1
#
_cell.length_a   1.000
_cell.length_b   1.000
_cell.length_c   1.000
_cell.angle_alpha   90.00
_cell.angle_beta   90.00
_cell.angle_gamma   90.00
#
_symmetry.space_group_name_H-M   'P 1'
#
loop_
_entity.id
_entity.type
_entity.pdbx_description
1 polymer ?
#
loop_
_entity_poly.entity_id
_entity_poly.type
_entity_poly.pdbx_seq_one_letter_code
_entity_poly.pdbx_strand_id
1 'polypeptide(L)'
;MIMPVMIRIRTGIVVEVVARRAEAWDLLVEVDGSPASAVAYPSLTGAVEAGDRVVLNTTAVRLGLGTGGSHFVMAVVGRDTDAEADARVMKLRYTPSQVTVRTIDELASELPGSLEGTPVVWVPLHSMLAPVAAGAVAAGARSVAWVMTDGAALPAGLSLLSSQLRDAGLVTSVVSTGQAFGGDLEAVTVFSGLLAARHLIGADVLVVGDGPGNTGTDTEWGTTAVASA
;
A
#
# COMPACT_ATOMS: atom_id res chain seq x y z
N MET A 1 22.95 22.22 5.67
CA MET A 1 21.71 22.83 5.14
C MET A 1 20.86 21.71 4.57
N ILE A 2 19.68 21.45 5.15
CA ILE A 2 18.77 20.40 4.67
C ILE A 2 18.21 20.87 3.31
N MET A 3 18.29 20.01 2.29
CA MET A 3 17.70 20.31 0.98
C MET A 3 16.18 20.50 1.13
N PRO A 4 15.55 21.42 0.37
CA PRO A 4 14.11 21.58 0.41
C PRO A 4 13.41 20.29 -0.03
N VAL A 5 12.20 20.06 0.47
CA VAL A 5 11.31 19.01 -0.03
C VAL A 5 11.06 19.29 -1.51
N MET A 6 11.40 18.35 -2.39
CA MET A 6 11.26 18.51 -3.84
C MET A 6 10.65 17.28 -4.49
N ILE A 7 9.77 17.51 -5.45
CA ILE A 7 9.22 16.50 -6.35
C ILE A 7 9.66 16.80 -7.79
N ARG A 8 10.22 15.80 -8.48
CA ARG A 8 10.53 15.89 -9.92
C ARG A 8 9.36 15.34 -10.73
N ILE A 9 8.58 16.25 -11.30
CA ILE A 9 7.45 15.91 -12.16
C ILE A 9 7.89 15.92 -13.63
N ARG A 10 7.50 14.89 -14.38
CA ARG A 10 7.64 14.82 -15.85
C ARG A 10 6.36 14.33 -16.48
N THR A 11 6.21 14.58 -17.78
CA THR A 11 5.17 13.95 -18.58
C THR A 11 5.80 12.83 -19.40
N GLY A 12 5.10 11.71 -19.54
CA GLY A 12 5.50 10.59 -20.37
C GLY A 12 4.32 10.01 -21.16
N ILE A 13 4.59 8.97 -21.94
CA ILE A 13 3.60 8.19 -22.68
C ILE A 13 3.64 6.75 -22.17
N VAL A 14 2.48 6.16 -21.91
CA VAL A 14 2.37 4.75 -21.58
C VAL A 14 2.61 3.95 -22.85
N VAL A 15 3.64 3.10 -22.84
CA VAL A 15 3.97 2.22 -23.95
C VAL A 15 3.17 0.93 -23.82
N GLU A 16 3.12 0.37 -22.60
CA GLU A 16 2.48 -0.92 -22.33
C GLU A 16 1.99 -1.00 -20.88
N VAL A 17 0.87 -1.69 -20.67
CA VAL A 17 0.43 -2.16 -19.36
C VAL A 17 0.97 -3.58 -19.17
N VAL A 18 2.10 -3.70 -18.47
CA VAL A 18 2.84 -4.97 -18.31
C VAL A 18 2.08 -5.95 -17.43
N ALA A 19 1.51 -5.46 -16.32
CA ALA A 19 0.72 -6.28 -15.41
C ALA A 19 -0.39 -5.46 -14.74
N ARG A 20 -1.59 -6.03 -14.68
CA ARG A 20 -2.72 -5.48 -13.91
C ARG A 20 -2.85 -6.28 -12.61
N ARG A 21 -2.11 -5.88 -11.57
CA ARG A 21 -2.29 -6.44 -10.21
C ARG A 21 -3.48 -5.75 -9.54
N ALA A 22 -4.03 -6.35 -8.49
CA ALA A 22 -5.32 -5.94 -7.91
C ALA A 22 -5.45 -4.43 -7.68
N GLU A 23 -4.47 -3.81 -7.00
CA GLU A 23 -4.52 -2.40 -6.60
C GLU A 23 -3.36 -1.56 -7.18
N ALA A 24 -2.53 -2.15 -8.05
CA ALA A 24 -1.40 -1.47 -8.69
C ALA A 24 -1.09 -2.09 -10.04
N TRP A 25 -0.87 -1.26 -11.05
CA TRP A 25 -0.53 -1.70 -12.40
C TRP A 25 0.92 -1.36 -12.71
N ASP A 26 1.65 -2.35 -13.21
CA ASP A 26 3.02 -2.19 -13.64
C ASP A 26 3.01 -1.80 -15.13
N LEU A 27 3.71 -0.73 -15.45
CA LEU A 27 3.69 -0.08 -16.75
C LEU A 27 5.11 0.03 -17.31
N LEU A 28 5.19 -0.01 -18.63
CA LEU A 28 6.32 0.53 -19.38
C LEU A 28 5.92 1.92 -19.90
N VAL A 29 6.70 2.95 -19.58
CA VAL A 29 6.48 4.32 -20.05
C VAL A 29 7.69 4.86 -20.80
N GLU A 30 7.46 5.74 -21.76
CA GLU A 30 8.51 6.58 -22.34
C GLU A 30 8.50 7.94 -21.64
N VAL A 31 9.62 8.33 -21.04
CA VAL A 31 9.79 9.60 -20.35
C VAL A 31 11.20 10.15 -20.57
N ASP A 32 11.31 11.45 -20.82
CA ASP A 32 12.58 12.10 -21.20
C ASP A 32 13.30 11.39 -22.39
N GLY A 33 12.54 10.76 -23.30
CA GLY A 33 13.05 10.04 -24.47
C GLY A 33 13.66 8.67 -24.18
N SER A 34 13.37 8.06 -23.02
CA SER A 34 13.84 6.72 -22.66
C SER A 34 12.72 5.87 -22.04
N PRO A 35 12.72 4.54 -22.29
CA PRO A 35 11.79 3.63 -21.63
C PRO A 35 12.14 3.47 -20.15
N ALA A 36 11.13 3.43 -19.29
CA ALA A 36 11.26 3.25 -17.85
C ALA A 36 10.06 2.49 -17.28
N SER A 37 10.29 1.78 -16.17
CA SER A 37 9.21 1.18 -15.39
C SER A 37 8.42 2.25 -14.66
N ALA A 38 7.10 2.08 -14.59
CA ALA A 38 6.23 2.91 -13.76
C ALA A 38 5.16 2.08 -13.08
N VAL A 39 4.61 2.60 -11.98
CA VAL A 39 3.47 2.05 -11.28
C VAL A 39 2.32 3.05 -11.32
N ALA A 40 1.14 2.59 -11.71
CA ALA A 40 -0.11 3.33 -11.54
C ALA A 40 -0.97 2.67 -10.46
N TYR A 41 -1.68 3.49 -9.71
CA TYR A 41 -2.74 3.03 -8.81
C TYR A 41 -4.06 3.47 -9.44
N PRO A 42 -4.86 2.56 -10.03
CA PRO A 42 -6.10 2.96 -10.71
C PRO A 42 -7.09 3.68 -9.79
N SER A 43 -7.08 3.37 -8.50
CA SER A 43 -7.83 4.10 -7.47
C SER A 43 -7.41 5.56 -7.29
N LEU A 44 -6.19 5.94 -7.70
CA LEU A 44 -5.69 7.31 -7.69
C LEU A 44 -5.74 8.00 -9.06
N THR A 45 -5.60 7.24 -10.13
CA THR A 45 -5.28 7.76 -11.48
C THR A 45 -6.35 7.46 -12.52
N GLY A 46 -7.34 6.63 -12.18
CA GLY A 46 -8.20 5.95 -13.13
C GLY A 46 -7.48 4.79 -13.83
N ALA A 47 -8.19 4.06 -14.69
CA ALA A 47 -7.56 3.09 -15.57
C ALA A 47 -6.51 3.79 -16.46
N VAL A 48 -5.39 3.13 -16.74
CA VAL A 48 -4.31 3.62 -17.60
C VAL A 48 -4.10 2.65 -18.75
N GLU A 49 -4.04 3.17 -19.98
CA GLU A 49 -3.92 2.35 -21.20
C GLU A 49 -2.71 2.77 -22.05
N ALA A 50 -2.27 1.87 -22.94
CA ALA A 50 -1.20 2.18 -23.88
C ALA A 50 -1.58 3.38 -24.78
N GLY A 51 -0.64 4.30 -24.99
CA GLY A 51 -0.85 5.57 -25.67
C GLY A 51 -1.29 6.72 -24.75
N ASP A 52 -1.68 6.44 -23.50
CA ASP A 52 -2.05 7.50 -22.57
C ASP A 52 -0.85 8.41 -22.26
N ARG A 53 -1.09 9.73 -22.28
CA ARG A 53 -0.13 10.72 -21.80
C ARG A 53 -0.31 10.88 -20.29
N VAL A 54 0.76 10.71 -19.53
CA VAL A 54 0.69 10.64 -18.06
C VAL A 54 1.65 11.62 -17.38
N VAL A 55 1.26 12.13 -16.22
CA VAL A 55 2.12 12.89 -15.31
C VAL A 55 2.79 11.91 -14.35
N LEU A 56 4.11 12.00 -14.20
CA LEU A 56 4.95 11.04 -13.47
C LEU A 56 5.73 11.75 -12.35
N ASN A 57 5.72 11.16 -11.16
CA ASN A 57 6.75 11.41 -10.15
C ASN A 57 7.99 10.58 -10.50
N THR A 58 9.07 11.26 -10.86
CA THR A 58 10.32 10.65 -11.33
C THR A 58 11.47 10.79 -10.34
N THR A 59 11.17 11.24 -9.12
CA THR A 59 12.18 11.68 -8.13
C THR A 59 13.08 10.53 -7.67
N ALA A 60 12.50 9.41 -7.23
CA ALA A 60 13.25 8.29 -6.67
C ALA A 60 14.23 7.71 -7.70
N VAL A 61 13.75 7.42 -8.91
CA VAL A 61 14.57 6.92 -10.02
C VAL A 61 15.70 7.89 -10.39
N ARG A 62 15.42 9.20 -10.46
CA ARG A 62 16.46 10.20 -10.76
C ARG A 62 17.59 10.19 -9.73
N LEU A 63 17.27 9.95 -8.47
CA LEU A 63 18.20 9.89 -7.35
C LEU A 63 18.84 8.50 -7.16
N GLY A 64 18.44 7.49 -7.94
CA GLY A 64 18.88 6.11 -7.73
C GLY A 64 18.36 5.52 -6.41
N LEU A 65 17.23 6.01 -5.91
CA LEU A 65 16.61 5.59 -4.65
C LEU A 65 15.44 4.63 -4.89
N GLY A 66 15.17 3.80 -3.87
CA GLY A 66 14.08 2.84 -3.85
C GLY A 66 14.44 1.50 -4.51
N THR A 67 13.83 0.43 -4.02
CA THR A 67 14.14 -0.95 -4.43
C THR A 67 13.57 -1.33 -5.80
N GLY A 68 12.61 -0.58 -6.34
CA GLY A 68 11.86 -0.96 -7.54
C GLY A 68 12.16 -0.16 -8.80
N GLY A 69 13.05 0.84 -8.76
CA GLY A 69 13.46 1.61 -9.95
C GLY A 69 12.31 2.20 -10.80
N SER A 70 11.14 2.41 -10.20
CA SER A 70 9.92 2.75 -10.93
C SER A 70 9.49 4.19 -10.68
N HIS A 71 8.96 4.82 -11.72
CA HIS A 71 8.20 6.07 -11.60
C HIS A 71 6.80 5.80 -11.06
N PHE A 72 6.14 6.84 -10.53
CA PHE A 72 4.74 6.72 -10.09
C PHE A 72 3.86 7.64 -10.91
N VAL A 73 2.79 7.09 -11.49
CA VAL A 73 1.79 7.87 -12.21
C VAL A 73 0.99 8.71 -11.22
N MET A 74 0.91 10.00 -11.50
CA MET A 74 0.18 10.99 -10.70
C MET A 74 -1.20 11.29 -11.30
N ALA A 75 -1.31 11.32 -12.63
CA ALA A 75 -2.55 11.59 -13.35
C ALA A 75 -2.41 11.19 -14.83
N VAL A 76 -3.53 10.93 -15.48
CA VAL A 76 -3.62 10.85 -16.95
C VAL A 76 -4.03 12.22 -17.50
N VAL A 77 -3.29 12.74 -18.47
CA VAL A 77 -3.50 14.09 -19.02
C VAL A 77 -4.81 14.13 -19.80
N GLY A 78 -5.68 15.08 -19.44
CA GLY A 78 -6.97 15.28 -20.11
C GLY A 78 -8.06 14.30 -19.68
N ARG A 79 -7.87 13.59 -18.56
CA ARG A 79 -8.85 12.66 -17.99
C ARG A 79 -9.25 13.14 -16.60
N ASP A 80 -10.53 13.40 -16.43
CA ASP A 80 -11.14 13.64 -15.12
C ASP A 80 -11.53 12.31 -14.47
N THR A 81 -11.52 12.27 -13.14
CA THR A 81 -11.89 11.11 -12.33
C THR A 81 -12.77 11.56 -11.18
N ASP A 82 -13.83 10.81 -10.89
CA ASP A 82 -14.73 11.07 -9.78
C ASP A 82 -14.45 10.11 -8.62
N ALA A 83 -14.60 10.61 -7.39
CA ALA A 83 -14.55 9.77 -6.19
C ALA A 83 -15.87 9.04 -5.95
N GLU A 84 -15.83 7.95 -5.18
CA GLU A 84 -17.07 7.33 -4.68
C GLU A 84 -17.85 8.32 -3.80
N ALA A 85 -19.15 8.46 -4.05
CA ALA A 85 -19.99 9.51 -3.46
C ALA A 85 -20.18 9.38 -1.93
N ASP A 86 -20.08 8.17 -1.37
CA ASP A 86 -20.50 7.87 0.01
C ASP A 86 -19.34 7.66 1.00
N ALA A 87 -18.09 7.87 0.59
CA ALA A 87 -16.92 7.76 1.45
C ALA A 87 -16.60 9.11 2.14
N ARG A 88 -16.37 9.13 3.47
CA ARG A 88 -16.09 10.38 4.20
C ARG A 88 -14.77 10.42 4.95
N VAL A 89 -14.07 9.30 5.06
CA VAL A 89 -12.73 9.27 5.67
C VAL A 89 -11.66 9.57 4.64
N MET A 90 -10.78 10.52 4.96
CA MET A 90 -9.65 10.89 4.11
C MET A 90 -8.35 10.20 4.54
N LYS A 91 -7.65 9.60 3.57
CA LYS A 91 -6.27 9.11 3.66
C LYS A 91 -5.35 9.93 2.74
N LEU A 92 -4.04 9.86 2.97
CA LEU A 92 -3.05 10.76 2.35
C LEU A 92 -3.38 12.25 2.56
N ARG A 93 -3.91 12.59 3.75
CA ARG A 93 -4.58 13.86 4.03
C ARG A 93 -3.70 15.08 3.74
N TYR A 94 -4.32 16.12 3.17
CA TYR A 94 -3.70 17.42 2.89
C TYR A 94 -2.54 17.37 1.88
N THR A 95 -2.47 16.30 1.08
CA THR A 95 -1.60 16.22 -0.11
C THR A 95 -2.44 16.34 -1.39
N PRO A 96 -1.84 16.70 -2.54
CA PRO A 96 -2.52 16.65 -3.83
C PRO A 96 -3.02 15.25 -4.24
N SER A 97 -2.62 14.20 -3.52
CA SER A 97 -3.03 12.80 -3.76
C SER A 97 -3.96 12.27 -2.66
N GLN A 98 -4.60 13.13 -1.88
CA GLN A 98 -5.55 12.70 -0.86
C GLN A 98 -6.73 11.94 -1.49
N VAL A 99 -7.16 10.87 -0.81
CA VAL A 99 -8.27 10.01 -1.27
C VAL A 99 -9.29 9.80 -0.18
N THR A 100 -10.55 9.65 -0.60
CA THR A 100 -11.62 9.21 0.28
C THR A 100 -11.70 7.68 0.27
N VAL A 101 -11.95 7.10 1.44
CA VAL A 101 -12.16 5.66 1.63
C VAL A 101 -13.35 5.44 2.55
N ARG A 102 -14.06 4.32 2.37
CA ARG A 102 -15.05 3.85 3.33
C ARG A 102 -14.35 2.98 4.35
N THR A 103 -14.32 3.40 5.62
CA THR A 103 -13.70 2.58 6.66
C THR A 103 -14.71 1.73 7.40
N ILE A 104 -14.23 0.66 8.01
CA ILE A 104 -15.01 -0.18 8.94
C ILE A 104 -15.58 0.65 10.10
N ASP A 105 -14.92 1.76 10.47
CA ASP A 105 -15.40 2.69 11.49
C ASP A 105 -16.67 3.46 11.06
N GLU A 106 -16.92 3.61 9.76
CA GLU A 106 -18.16 4.19 9.22
C GLU A 106 -19.24 3.13 8.95
N LEU A 107 -18.82 1.91 8.60
CA LEU A 107 -19.69 0.86 8.08
C LEU A 107 -20.22 -0.09 9.16
N ALA A 108 -19.43 -0.38 10.18
CA ALA A 108 -19.77 -1.34 11.21
C ALA A 108 -20.36 -0.62 12.44
N SER A 109 -21.34 -1.25 13.09
CA SER A 109 -21.60 -0.98 14.49
C SER A 109 -20.33 -1.26 15.30
N GLU A 110 -20.23 -0.66 16.49
CA GLU A 110 -19.09 -0.86 17.39
C GLU A 110 -18.71 -2.36 17.50
N LEU A 111 -17.49 -2.68 17.03
CA LEU A 111 -16.97 -4.04 17.07
C LEU A 111 -16.61 -4.42 18.51
N PRO A 112 -16.68 -5.71 18.89
CA PRO A 112 -16.24 -6.13 20.21
C PRO A 112 -14.79 -5.74 20.46
N GLY A 113 -14.49 -5.07 21.58
CA GLY A 113 -13.16 -4.53 21.89
C GLY A 113 -12.07 -5.55 22.27
N SER A 114 -12.32 -6.85 22.08
CA SER A 114 -11.40 -7.95 22.42
C SER A 114 -11.00 -8.72 21.16
N LEU A 115 -9.76 -9.23 21.12
CA LEU A 115 -9.28 -10.13 20.05
C LEU A 115 -9.50 -11.62 20.37
N GLU A 116 -10.17 -11.93 21.49
CA GLU A 116 -10.54 -13.31 21.87
C GLU A 116 -9.35 -14.28 21.98
N GLY A 117 -8.17 -13.77 22.36
CA GLY A 117 -6.95 -14.55 22.45
C GLY A 117 -6.29 -14.88 21.12
N THR A 118 -6.75 -14.28 20.01
CA THR A 118 -6.15 -14.45 18.68
C THR A 118 -4.68 -14.00 18.69
N PRO A 119 -3.73 -14.84 18.23
CA PRO A 119 -2.33 -14.46 18.12
C PRO A 119 -2.13 -13.22 17.24
N VAL A 120 -1.35 -12.26 17.75
CA VAL A 120 -0.90 -11.08 17.02
C VAL A 120 0.62 -11.13 16.91
N VAL A 121 1.14 -11.11 15.68
CA VAL A 121 2.56 -11.09 15.39
C VAL A 121 2.92 -9.74 14.81
N TRP A 122 3.71 -8.96 15.55
CA TRP A 122 4.28 -7.72 15.04
C TRP A 122 5.51 -8.00 14.17
N VAL A 123 5.60 -7.35 13.02
CA VAL A 123 6.71 -7.48 12.07
C VAL A 123 7.31 -6.10 11.75
N PRO A 124 8.49 -5.74 12.30
CA PRO A 124 9.13 -4.44 12.06
C PRO A 124 9.65 -4.26 10.62
N LEU A 125 9.75 -5.35 9.86
CA LEU A 125 10.18 -5.33 8.47
C LEU A 125 9.11 -6.00 7.61
N HIS A 126 8.70 -5.33 6.55
CA HIS A 126 7.69 -5.84 5.62
C HIS A 126 7.99 -7.25 5.08
N SER A 127 9.27 -7.58 4.86
CA SER A 127 9.68 -8.90 4.36
C SER A 127 9.43 -10.05 5.35
N MET A 128 9.25 -9.77 6.65
CA MET A 128 8.91 -10.77 7.65
C MET A 128 7.47 -11.27 7.54
N LEU A 129 6.60 -10.59 6.78
CA LEU A 129 5.24 -11.05 6.50
C LEU A 129 5.23 -12.48 5.93
N ALA A 130 6.14 -12.78 5.01
CA ALA A 130 6.20 -14.08 4.33
C ALA A 130 6.51 -15.26 5.27
N PRO A 131 7.61 -15.27 6.04
CA PRO A 131 7.89 -16.37 6.95
C PRO A 131 6.84 -16.49 8.07
N VAL A 132 6.26 -15.38 8.54
CA VAL A 132 5.20 -15.42 9.56
C VAL A 132 3.92 -16.04 8.99
N ALA A 133 3.48 -15.61 7.81
CA ALA A 133 2.30 -16.18 7.14
C ALA A 133 2.49 -17.68 6.83
N ALA A 134 3.64 -18.05 6.26
CA ALA A 134 3.97 -19.45 6.00
C ALA A 134 3.99 -20.29 7.29
N GLY A 135 4.60 -19.77 8.36
CA GLY A 135 4.64 -20.43 9.66
C GLY A 135 3.26 -20.60 10.30
N ALA A 136 2.41 -19.57 10.22
CA ALA A 136 1.03 -19.61 10.71
C ALA A 136 0.21 -20.70 10.01
N VAL A 137 0.27 -20.74 8.67
CA VAL A 137 -0.43 -21.76 7.88
C VAL A 137 0.12 -23.15 8.16
N ALA A 138 1.44 -23.31 8.25
CA ALA A 138 2.07 -24.59 8.62
C ALA A 138 1.66 -25.05 10.04
N ALA A 139 1.38 -24.13 10.96
CA ALA A 139 0.88 -24.40 12.30
C ALA A 139 -0.66 -24.64 12.35
N GLY A 140 -1.35 -24.58 11.21
CA GLY A 140 -2.77 -24.90 11.08
C GLY A 140 -3.71 -23.70 11.00
N ALA A 141 -3.20 -22.46 10.90
CA ALA A 141 -4.04 -21.30 10.60
C ALA A 141 -4.63 -21.42 9.20
N ARG A 142 -5.94 -21.20 9.07
CA ARG A 142 -6.66 -21.18 7.79
C ARG A 142 -6.88 -19.78 7.28
N SER A 143 -6.87 -18.79 8.19
CA SER A 143 -7.00 -17.38 7.85
C SER A 143 -5.90 -16.55 8.51
N VAL A 144 -5.11 -15.85 7.69
CA VAL A 144 -4.06 -14.94 8.13
C VAL A 144 -4.38 -13.55 7.57
N ALA A 145 -4.56 -12.58 8.45
CA ALA A 145 -4.80 -11.19 8.05
C ALA A 145 -3.55 -10.34 8.29
N TRP A 146 -3.13 -9.59 7.28
CA TRP A 146 -2.11 -8.56 7.43
C TRP A 146 -2.77 -7.22 7.72
N VAL A 147 -2.59 -6.71 8.93
CA VAL A 147 -2.97 -5.35 9.32
C VAL A 147 -1.80 -4.44 8.98
N MET A 148 -1.89 -3.80 7.82
CA MET A 148 -0.88 -2.92 7.27
C MET A 148 -0.95 -1.55 7.96
N THR A 149 0.15 -1.17 8.62
CA THR A 149 0.31 0.17 9.21
C THR A 149 0.67 1.19 8.13
N ASP A 150 0.60 2.47 8.48
CA ASP A 150 1.07 3.57 7.61
C ASP A 150 2.57 3.86 7.75
N GLY A 151 3.33 2.87 8.23
CA GLY A 151 4.78 2.83 8.11
C GLY A 151 5.20 2.48 6.68
N ALA A 152 6.15 3.25 6.13
CA ALA A 152 6.68 3.09 4.77
C ALA A 152 5.66 3.36 3.64
N ALA A 153 5.51 2.43 2.67
CA ALA A 153 4.57 2.63 1.57
C ALA A 153 3.13 2.66 2.07
N LEU A 154 2.37 3.63 1.58
CA LEU A 154 0.97 3.82 1.94
C LEU A 154 -0.01 3.00 1.07
N PRO A 155 0.22 2.81 -0.25
CA PRO A 155 -0.63 1.94 -1.05
C PRO A 155 -0.31 0.47 -0.80
N ALA A 156 -1.26 -0.30 -0.28
CA ALA A 156 -1.10 -1.74 -0.06
C ALA A 156 -0.80 -2.51 -1.36
N GLY A 157 -1.40 -2.06 -2.46
CA GLY A 157 -1.17 -2.58 -3.80
C GLY A 157 0.29 -2.54 -4.28
N LEU A 158 1.16 -1.72 -3.67
CA LEU A 158 2.58 -1.72 -4.03
C LEU A 158 3.29 -3.03 -3.68
N SER A 159 2.81 -3.77 -2.67
CA SER A 159 3.49 -4.98 -2.20
C SER A 159 3.28 -6.15 -3.16
N LEU A 160 4.31 -6.44 -3.97
CA LEU A 160 4.40 -7.67 -4.74
C LEU A 160 4.41 -8.91 -3.83
N LEU A 161 5.05 -8.81 -2.67
CA LEU A 161 5.10 -9.90 -1.69
C LEU A 161 3.70 -10.25 -1.19
N SER A 162 2.90 -9.25 -0.81
CA SER A 162 1.52 -9.45 -0.39
C SER A 162 0.70 -10.12 -1.50
N SER A 163 0.82 -9.65 -2.75
CA SER A 163 0.16 -10.29 -3.90
C SER A 163 0.50 -11.77 -4.01
N GLN A 164 1.80 -12.11 -3.97
CA GLN A 164 2.27 -13.49 -4.08
C GLN A 164 1.80 -14.38 -2.92
N LEU A 165 1.81 -13.84 -1.69
CA LEU A 165 1.33 -14.58 -0.52
C LEU A 165 -0.18 -14.82 -0.57
N ARG A 166 -0.95 -13.87 -1.11
CA ARG A 166 -2.40 -14.04 -1.34
C ARG A 166 -2.67 -15.08 -2.41
N ASP A 167 -1.96 -15.01 -3.53
CA ASP A 167 -2.08 -16.01 -4.62
C ASP A 167 -1.72 -17.42 -4.14
N ALA A 168 -0.77 -17.54 -3.20
CA ALA A 168 -0.39 -18.79 -2.57
C ALA A 168 -1.32 -19.24 -1.41
N GLY A 169 -2.35 -18.46 -1.06
CA GLY A 169 -3.26 -18.74 0.05
C GLY A 169 -2.63 -18.62 1.44
N LEU A 170 -1.48 -17.93 1.55
CA LEU A 170 -0.77 -17.73 2.81
C LEU A 170 -1.24 -16.47 3.56
N VAL A 171 -1.72 -15.46 2.84
CA VAL A 171 -2.39 -14.28 3.39
C VAL A 171 -3.80 -14.23 2.83
N THR A 172 -4.79 -14.20 3.72
CA THR A 172 -6.20 -14.21 3.36
C THR A 172 -6.71 -12.82 3.03
N SER A 173 -6.29 -11.83 3.81
CA SER A 173 -6.76 -10.46 3.64
C SER A 173 -5.77 -9.42 4.15
N VAL A 174 -5.85 -8.21 3.60
CA VAL A 174 -5.11 -7.03 4.01
C VAL A 174 -6.08 -6.00 4.58
N VAL A 175 -5.80 -5.53 5.79
CA VAL A 175 -6.52 -4.41 6.41
C VAL A 175 -5.57 -3.22 6.47
N SER A 176 -5.86 -2.16 5.71
CA SER A 176 -5.04 -0.95 5.71
C SER A 176 -5.46 -0.01 6.83
N THR A 177 -4.50 0.62 7.49
CA THR A 177 -4.76 1.46 8.68
C THR A 177 -4.07 2.81 8.59
N GLY A 178 -4.54 3.81 9.35
CA GLY A 178 -3.92 5.13 9.36
C GLY A 178 -4.01 5.83 8.01
N GLN A 179 -2.87 6.23 7.42
CA GLN A 179 -2.76 6.79 6.07
C GLN A 179 -2.59 5.75 4.96
N ALA A 180 -2.32 4.47 5.28
CA ALA A 180 -2.21 3.41 4.27
C ALA A 180 -3.59 3.06 3.72
N PHE A 181 -3.69 2.73 2.44
CA PHE A 181 -4.96 2.49 1.75
C PHE A 181 -4.84 1.38 0.69
N GLY A 182 -5.98 0.93 0.16
CA GLY A 182 -6.06 -0.14 -0.84
C GLY A 182 -6.01 -1.54 -0.22
N GLY A 183 -6.41 -1.69 1.04
CA GLY A 183 -6.65 -3.00 1.65
C GLY A 183 -8.01 -3.56 1.24
N ASP A 184 -8.28 -4.83 1.54
CA ASP A 184 -9.62 -5.39 1.39
C ASP A 184 -10.60 -4.74 2.38
N LEU A 185 -10.09 -4.33 3.55
CA LEU A 185 -10.77 -3.45 4.50
C LEU A 185 -9.90 -2.24 4.81
N GLU A 186 -10.56 -1.12 5.07
CA GLU A 186 -9.95 0.14 5.45
C GLU A 186 -10.33 0.46 6.90
N ALA A 187 -9.36 0.82 7.75
CA ALA A 187 -9.61 1.24 9.11
C ALA A 187 -8.90 2.56 9.44
N VAL A 188 -9.47 3.34 10.35
CA VAL A 188 -8.88 4.61 10.80
C VAL A 188 -7.63 4.38 11.65
N THR A 189 -7.59 3.31 12.46
CA THR A 189 -6.50 3.02 13.39
C THR A 189 -6.05 1.56 13.29
N VAL A 190 -4.84 1.25 13.78
CA VAL A 190 -4.37 -0.13 13.92
C VAL A 190 -5.30 -0.94 14.82
N PHE A 191 -5.85 -0.33 15.88
CA PHE A 191 -6.78 -1.00 16.79
C PHE A 191 -8.08 -1.40 16.09
N SER A 192 -8.70 -0.48 15.37
CA SER A 192 -9.92 -0.79 14.63
C SER A 192 -9.65 -1.76 13.47
N GLY A 193 -8.46 -1.71 12.87
CA GLY A 193 -7.98 -2.70 11.90
C GLY A 193 -7.82 -4.11 12.48
N LEU A 194 -7.23 -4.24 13.67
CA LEU A 194 -7.12 -5.51 14.41
C LEU A 194 -8.50 -6.08 14.76
N LEU A 195 -9.42 -5.24 15.23
CA LEU A 195 -10.80 -5.64 15.52
C LEU A 195 -11.52 -6.10 14.25
N ALA A 196 -11.35 -5.40 13.12
CA ALA A 196 -11.92 -5.81 11.84
C ALA A 196 -11.33 -7.14 11.35
N ALA A 197 -10.02 -7.31 11.45
CA ALA A 197 -9.34 -8.55 11.09
C ALA A 197 -9.83 -9.74 11.92
N ARG A 198 -10.10 -9.53 13.21
CA ARG A 198 -10.71 -10.56 14.05
C ARG A 198 -12.18 -10.79 13.73
N HIS A 199 -13.01 -9.75 13.79
CA HIS A 199 -14.47 -9.89 13.87
C HIS A 199 -15.18 -9.89 12.53
N LEU A 200 -14.58 -9.31 11.49
CA LEU A 200 -15.16 -9.26 10.15
C LEU A 200 -14.52 -10.27 9.21
N ILE A 201 -13.18 -10.41 9.27
CA ILE A 201 -12.45 -11.40 8.46
C ILE A 201 -12.45 -12.78 9.13
N GLY A 202 -12.49 -12.86 10.47
CA GLY A 202 -12.41 -14.12 11.19
C GLY A 202 -11.01 -14.73 11.16
N ALA A 203 -9.95 -13.90 11.17
CA ALA A 203 -8.58 -14.37 11.06
C ALA A 203 -8.14 -15.18 12.29
N ASP A 204 -7.41 -16.28 12.02
CA ASP A 204 -6.82 -17.16 13.03
C ASP A 204 -5.50 -16.59 13.57
N VAL A 205 -4.78 -15.83 12.73
CA VAL A 205 -3.55 -15.11 13.09
C VAL A 205 -3.57 -13.71 12.47
N LEU A 206 -3.21 -12.70 13.28
CA LEU A 206 -3.09 -11.32 12.85
C LEU A 206 -1.60 -10.97 12.73
N VAL A 207 -1.17 -10.48 11.58
CA VAL A 207 0.18 -9.95 11.37
C VAL A 207 0.09 -8.44 11.28
N VAL A 208 0.77 -7.71 12.16
CA VAL A 208 0.78 -6.23 12.16
C VAL A 208 2.14 -5.75 11.71
N GLY A 209 2.18 -4.86 10.72
CA GLY A 209 3.43 -4.21 10.35
C GLY A 209 3.34 -3.39 9.08
N ASP A 210 4.46 -2.74 8.77
CA ASP A 210 4.60 -1.72 7.74
C ASP A 210 4.41 -2.25 6.31
N GLY A 211 4.08 -1.32 5.40
CA GLY A 211 4.19 -1.53 3.96
C GLY A 211 5.64 -1.70 3.48
N PRO A 212 5.85 -2.05 2.20
CA PRO A 212 7.20 -2.13 1.64
C PRO A 212 7.92 -0.77 1.66
N GLY A 213 9.25 -0.79 1.75
CA GLY A 213 10.08 0.41 1.56
C GLY A 213 10.41 1.18 2.83
N ASN A 214 10.62 0.49 3.96
CA ASN A 214 11.19 1.09 5.16
C ASN A 214 12.44 1.92 4.82
N THR A 215 12.47 3.15 5.31
CA THR A 215 13.65 4.00 5.20
C THR A 215 14.71 3.51 6.19
N GLY A 216 15.94 3.38 5.72
CA GLY A 216 17.14 3.15 6.51
C GLY A 216 18.26 4.05 6.03
N THR A 217 19.10 4.53 6.95
CA THR A 217 20.35 5.24 6.66
C THR A 217 21.50 4.59 7.42
N ASP A 218 22.72 5.06 7.19
CA ASP A 218 23.93 4.55 7.87
C ASP A 218 24.07 5.05 9.33
N THR A 219 22.98 5.49 9.97
CA THR A 219 23.00 5.97 11.36
C THR A 219 22.15 5.09 12.27
N GLU A 220 22.53 5.04 13.55
CA GLU A 220 21.89 4.20 14.59
C GLU A 220 20.36 4.38 14.66
N TRP A 221 19.89 5.63 14.57
CA TRP A 221 18.47 5.98 14.64
C TRP A 221 17.86 6.24 13.26
N GLY A 222 18.61 6.01 12.20
CA GLY A 222 18.26 6.34 10.82
C GLY A 222 17.33 5.33 10.15
N THR A 223 16.66 4.47 10.91
CA THR A 223 15.73 3.47 10.39
C THR A 223 14.33 3.66 10.92
N THR A 224 13.36 3.57 10.02
CA THR A 224 11.93 3.59 10.36
C THR A 224 11.48 2.34 11.10
N ALA A 225 12.23 1.23 11.01
CA ALA A 225 11.90 0.00 11.72
C ALA A 225 11.91 0.16 13.25
N VAL A 226 12.66 1.12 13.80
CA VAL A 226 12.68 1.43 15.24
C VAL A 226 11.37 2.07 15.70
N ALA A 227 10.65 2.74 14.80
CA ALA A 227 9.35 3.34 15.05
C ALA A 227 8.19 2.51 14.48
N SER A 228 8.46 1.33 13.92
CA SER A 228 7.43 0.42 13.41
C SER A 228 6.61 -0.10 14.59
N ALA A 229 5.30 -0.24 14.36
CA ALA A 229 4.28 -0.50 15.38
C ALA A 229 3.45 -1.74 15.05
#